data_AF-A0A8S3ISU6-F1
#
_entry.id   AF-A0A8S3ISU6-F1
#
_cell.length_a   1.000
_cell.length_b   1.000
_cell.length_c   1.000
_cell.angle_alpha   90.00
_cell.angle_beta   90.00
_cell.angle_gamma   90.00
#
_symmetry.space_group_name_H-M   'P 1'
#
loop_
_entity.id
_entity.type
_entity.pdbx_description
1 polymer ?
#
loop_
_entity_poly.entity_id
_entity_poly.type
_entity_poly.pdbx_seq_one_letter_code
_entity_poly.pdbx_strand_id
1 'polypeptide(L)' 'GIKIRQKFPEKVMVWLGACSKGVTPLVILGQGTVDHVEYIEKVLPIALKYGNDAFGKHWIFSTGWCETSHSSPNTKMVPG' A
#
# COMPACT_ATOMS: atom_id res chain seq x y z
N GLY A 1 -30.63 26.04 -3.19
CA GLY A 1 -30.30 25.02 -2.18
C GLY A 1 -28.80 25.02 -1.94
N ILE A 2 -28.38 25.13 -0.68
CA ILE A 2 -26.96 25.13 -0.30
C ILE A 2 -26.41 23.72 -0.50
N LYS A 3 -25.48 23.53 -1.44
CA LYS A 3 -24.72 22.29 -1.56
C LYS A 3 -23.72 22.25 -0.40
N ILE A 4 -24.06 21.54 0.67
CA ILE A 4 -23.12 21.22 1.74
C ILE A 4 -22.02 20.34 1.10
N ARG A 5 -20.82 20.90 0.93
CA ARG A 5 -19.63 20.10 0.61
C ARG A 5 -19.37 19.19 1.80
N GLN A 6 -19.56 17.88 1.62
CA GLN A 6 -19.08 16.90 2.60
C GLN A 6 -17.57 17.05 2.72
N LYS A 7 -17.11 17.66 3.83
CA LYS A 7 -15.70 17.66 4.21
C LYS A 7 -15.41 16.26 4.73
N PHE A 8 -14.93 15.37 3.84
CA PHE A 8 -14.44 14.09 4.29
C PHE A 8 -13.26 14.35 5.26
N PRO A 9 -13.21 13.67 6.42
CA PRO A 9 -12.02 13.71 7.26
C PRO A 9 -10.81 13.28 6.42
N GLU A 10 -9.62 13.76 6.80
CA GLU A 10 -8.38 13.43 6.10
C GLU A 10 -8.30 11.91 5.89
N LYS A 11 -8.28 11.48 4.62
CA LYS A 11 -8.16 10.07 4.27
C LYS A 11 -6.72 9.67 4.53
N VAL A 12 -6.53 8.66 5.38
CA VAL A 12 -5.22 8.09 5.67
C VAL A 12 -5.11 6.76 4.96
N MET A 13 -3.98 6.54 4.28
CA MET A 13 -3.65 5.23 3.72
C MET A 13 -2.79 4.48 4.74
N VAL A 14 -3.11 3.20 4.94
CA VAL A 14 -2.36 2.33 5.83
C VAL A 14 -1.94 1.07 5.10
N TRP A 15 -0.79 0.54 5.50
CA TRP A 15 -0.33 -0.78 5.07
C TRP A 15 -0.19 -1.71 6.28
N LEU A 16 -0.61 -2.97 6.07
CA LEU A 16 -0.52 -4.07 7.02
C LEU A 16 -0.24 -5.36 6.26
N GLY A 17 0.66 -6.18 6.78
CA GLY A 17 0.82 -7.59 6.38
C GLY A 17 0.15 -8.50 7.39
N ALA A 18 -0.42 -9.61 6.93
CA ALA A 18 -1.03 -10.62 7.80
C ALA A 18 -0.52 -12.02 7.44
N CYS A 19 -0.36 -12.87 8.46
CA CYS A 19 0.06 -14.25 8.32
C CYS A 19 -0.49 -15.11 9.47
N SER A 20 -0.18 -16.40 9.49
CA SER A 20 -0.62 -17.32 10.56
C SER A 20 -0.06 -17.01 11.96
N LYS A 21 0.98 -16.17 12.05
CA LYS A 21 1.57 -15.71 13.34
C LYS A 21 0.99 -14.40 13.84
N GLY A 22 0.20 -13.70 13.03
CA GLY A 22 -0.39 -12.42 13.39
C GLY A 22 -0.28 -11.37 12.29
N VAL A 23 -0.34 -10.11 12.70
CA VAL A 23 -0.33 -8.93 11.84
C VAL A 23 0.95 -8.12 12.10
N THR A 24 1.54 -7.55 11.05
CA THR A 24 2.69 -6.65 11.17
C THR A 24 2.32 -5.37 11.92
N PRO A 25 3.32 -4.61 12.42
CA PRO A 25 3.07 -3.22 12.81
C PRO A 25 2.39 -2.43 11.70
N LEU A 26 1.46 -1.54 12.09
CA LEU A 26 0.74 -0.64 11.20
C LEU A 26 1.71 0.39 10.60
N VAL A 27 1.70 0.53 9.29
CA VAL A 27 2.43 1.59 8.58
C VAL A 27 1.43 2.62 8.09
N ILE A 28 1.59 3.86 8.56
CA ILE A 28 0.82 5.00 8.07
C ILE A 28 1.58 5.61 6.89
N LEU A 29 0.93 5.61 5.73
CA LEU A 29 1.46 6.16 4.50
C LEU A 29 0.95 7.58 4.31
N GLY A 30 1.70 8.41 3.58
CA GLY A 30 1.33 9.80 3.34
C GLY A 30 -0.05 9.95 2.66
N GLN A 31 -0.58 11.18 2.66
CA GLN A 31 -1.76 11.47 1.86
C GLN A 31 -1.45 11.30 0.36
N GLY A 32 -2.29 10.55 -0.34
CA GLY A 32 -2.22 10.38 -1.78
C GLY A 32 -1.87 8.95 -2.20
N THR A 33 -1.23 8.83 -3.36
CA THR A 33 -0.81 7.57 -3.94
C THR A 33 0.55 7.19 -3.40
N VAL A 34 0.71 5.96 -2.93
CA VAL A 34 2.01 5.42 -2.53
C VAL A 34 2.83 5.17 -3.78
N ASP A 35 3.97 5.83 -3.90
CA ASP A 35 4.94 5.53 -4.95
C ASP A 35 5.83 4.33 -4.54
N HIS A 36 6.61 3.84 -5.49
CA HIS A 36 7.48 2.68 -5.28
C HIS A 36 8.62 2.97 -4.29
N VAL A 37 9.11 4.22 -4.21
CA VAL A 37 10.18 4.61 -3.30
C VAL A 37 9.66 4.59 -1.87
N GLU A 38 8.52 5.24 -1.61
CA GLU A 38 7.87 5.25 -0.31
C GLU A 38 7.54 3.83 0.16
N TYR A 39 7.07 2.97 -0.74
CA TYR A 39 6.82 1.56 -0.43
C TYR A 39 8.09 0.82 -0.03
N ILE A 40 9.17 0.97 -0.80
CA ILE A 40 10.46 0.31 -0.50
C ILE A 40 11.06 0.84 0.81
N GLU A 41 10.94 2.13 1.09
CA GLU A 41 11.55 2.73 2.28
C GLU A 41 10.74 2.47 3.55
N LYS A 42 9.41 2.51 3.49
CA LYS A 42 8.56 2.44 4.68
C LYS A 42 7.98 1.05 4.93
N VAL A 43 7.58 0.34 3.88
CA VAL A 43 6.86 -0.94 4.01
C VAL A 43 7.81 -2.12 4.02
N LEU A 44 8.71 -2.20 3.04
CA LEU A 44 9.57 -3.36 2.85
C LEU A 44 10.42 -3.73 4.08
N PRO A 45 11.03 -2.78 4.83
CA PRO A 45 11.83 -3.13 6.00
C PRO A 45 10.99 -3.73 7.12
N ILE A 46 9.75 -3.27 7.30
CA ILE A 46 8.82 -3.77 8.32
C ILE A 46 8.35 -5.17 7.96
N ALA A 47 7.97 -5.39 6.70
CA ALA A 47 7.59 -6.70 6.19
C ALA A 47 8.73 -7.73 6.33
N LEU A 48 9.95 -7.35 5.91
CA LEU A 48 11.11 -8.24 5.97
C LEU A 48 11.51 -8.56 7.40
N LYS A 49 11.57 -7.54 8.28
CA LYS A 49 11.89 -7.75 9.69
C LYS A 49 10.87 -8.67 10.35
N TYR A 50 9.57 -8.39 10.20
CA TYR A 50 8.53 -9.20 10.81
C TYR A 50 8.54 -10.65 10.29
N GLY A 51 8.69 -10.84 8.97
CA GLY A 51 8.78 -12.17 8.38
C GLY A 51 9.98 -12.95 8.90
N ASN A 52 11.14 -12.31 9.02
CA ASN A 52 12.34 -12.92 9.59
C ASN A 52 12.16 -13.28 11.08
N ASP A 53 11.55 -12.39 11.86
CA ASP A 53 11.30 -12.61 13.29
C ASP A 53 10.27 -13.75 13.51
N ALA A 54 9.25 -13.84 12.64
CA ALA A 54 8.15 -14.80 12.77
C ALA A 54 8.45 -16.19 12.17
N PHE A 55 9.24 -16.27 11.10
CA PHE A 55 9.44 -17.48 10.30
C PHE A 55 10.91 -17.83 10.04
N GLY A 56 11.87 -17.02 10.50
CA GLY A 56 13.29 -17.21 10.19
C GLY A 56 13.60 -16.91 8.73
N LYS A 57 14.47 -17.70 8.10
CA LYS A 57 14.99 -17.40 6.74
C LYS A 57 14.10 -17.91 5.60
N HIS A 58 13.08 -18.70 5.89
CA HIS A 58 12.30 -19.42 4.88
C HIS A 58 10.84 -19.00 4.91
N TRP A 59 10.53 -17.94 4.18
CA TRP A 59 9.17 -17.45 3.99
C TRP A 59 9.07 -16.67 2.68
N ILE A 60 7.85 -16.42 2.22
CA ILE A 60 7.58 -15.68 0.98
C ILE A 60 6.77 -14.45 1.34
N PHE A 61 7.23 -13.29 0.87
CA PHE A 61 6.46 -12.07 0.89
C PHE A 61 5.59 -12.02 -0.37
N SER A 62 4.28 -11.91 -0.20
CA SER A 62 3.33 -11.77 -1.31
C SER A 62 2.55 -10.46 -1.15
N THR A 63 2.44 -9.72 -2.25
CA THR A 63 1.66 -8.47 -2.34
C THR A 63 0.75 -8.57 -3.55
N GLY A 64 -0.39 -7.86 -3.50
CA GLY A 64 -1.21 -7.66 -4.68
C GLY A 64 -0.49 -6.80 -5.72
N TRP A 65 -0.89 -6.92 -6.98
CA TRP A 65 -0.52 -5.95 -8.01
C TRP A 65 -1.31 -4.66 -7.78
N CYS A 66 -0.62 -3.55 -7.56
CA CYS A 66 -1.20 -2.22 -7.47
C CYS A 66 -0.51 -1.33 -8.49
N GLU A 67 -1.20 -1.02 -9.58
CA GLU A 67 -0.71 -0.06 -10.57
C GLU A 67 -1.29 1.32 -10.28
N THR A 68 -0.42 2.30 -10.11
CA THR A 68 -0.81 3.70 -10.00
C THR A 68 -1.30 4.14 -11.37
N SER A 69 -2.62 4.17 -11.56
CA SER A 69 -3.21 4.72 -12.78
C SER A 69 -2.96 6.23 -12.80
N HIS A 70 -1.84 6.65 -13.40
CA HIS A 70 -1.74 7.98 -13.93
C HIS A 70 -2.75 8.06 -15.08
N SER A 71 -3.85 8.77 -14.86
CA SER A 71 -4.67 9.28 -15.94
C SER A 71 -3.85 10.30 -16.74
N SER A 72 -2.94 9.82 -17.58
CA SER A 72 -2.41 10.56 -18.71
C SER A 72 -3.47 10.46 -19.81
N PRO A 73 -4.02 11.57 -20.34
CA PRO A 73 -5.25 11.54 -21.15
C PRO A 73 -5.10 10.90 -22.54
N ASN A 74 -3.97 10.29 -22.89
CA ASN A 74 -3.67 9.86 -24.25
C ASN A 74 -2.98 8.49 -24.35
N THR A 75 -3.54 7.45 -23.73
CA THR A 75 -3.21 6.09 -24.18
C THR A 75 -4.48 5.25 -24.19
N LYS A 76 -5.10 5.14 -25.37
CA LYS A 76 -6.14 4.15 -25.63
C LYS A 76 -5.49 2.76 -25.52
N MET A 77 -5.93 1.95 -24.57
CA MET A 77 -5.66 0.52 -24.56
C MET A 77 -6.32 -0.12 -25.79
N VAL A 78 -5.54 -0.87 -26.56
CA VAL A 78 -6.04 -1.81 -27.57
C VAL A 78 -5.88 -3.20 -26.96
N PRO A 79 -6.94 -4.02 -26.84
CA PRO A 79 -6.80 -5.38 -26.33
C PRO A 79 -6.30 -6.31 -27.44
N GLY A 80 -5.31 -7.13 -27.10
CA GLY A 80 -4.85 -8.30 -27.85
C GLY A 80 -4.76 -9.50 -26.90
#